data_AF-A0A1T4VVA3-F1
#
_entry.id   AF-A0A1T4VVA3-F1
#
_cell.length_a   1.000
_cell.length_b   1.000
_cell.length_c   1.000
_cell.angle_alpha   90.00
_cell.angle_beta   90.00
_cell.angle_gamma   90.00
#
_symmetry.space_group_name_H-M   'P 1'
#
loop_
_entity.id
_entity.type
_entity.pdbx_description
1 polymer ?
#
loop_
_entity_poly.entity_id
_entity_poly.type
_entity_poly.pdbx_seq_one_letter_code
_entity_poly.pdbx_strand_id
1 'polypeptide(L)'
;MTTKTHLLAGMAASLIFPWARTPEGIVFAFAGGALGGVIADMDKFNKDLDDGKKKTGIIMGQIIGWSMFIIAIIHDFMVQGLEYKYFMEMPVWERIMGILMFMIILGFGIKFDSGRHMHTVYMGLLLSMILHSIIPSMYIEFTLGYMTHLLLDWISGETDVRLLLSMGRRGDNAIKLR
;
A
#
# COMPACT_ATOMS: atom_id res chain seq x y z
N MET A 1 10.07 6.64 8.79
CA MET A 1 11.46 6.30 8.40
C MET A 1 11.67 6.74 6.95
N THR A 2 12.57 6.13 6.16
CA THR A 2 12.58 6.38 4.70
C THR A 2 11.58 5.48 3.99
N THR A 3 10.96 5.93 2.90
CA THR A 3 10.07 5.11 2.05
C THR A 3 10.74 3.81 1.59
N LYS A 4 12.07 3.82 1.37
CA LYS A 4 12.84 2.60 1.06
C LYS A 4 12.82 1.58 2.20
N THR A 5 12.83 2.06 3.45
CA THR A 5 12.73 1.18 4.63
C THR A 5 11.36 0.53 4.69
N HIS A 6 10.29 1.31 4.48
CA HIS A 6 8.93 0.78 4.47
C HIS A 6 8.70 -0.21 3.32
N LEU A 7 9.22 0.08 2.12
CA LEU A 7 9.22 -0.84 0.98
C LEU A 7 9.88 -2.18 1.35
N LEU A 8 11.14 -2.15 1.84
CA LEU A 8 11.89 -3.36 2.16
C LEU A 8 11.27 -4.15 3.32
N ALA A 9 10.77 -3.47 4.34
CA ALA A 9 10.09 -4.11 5.46
C ALA A 9 8.80 -4.80 5.01
N GLY A 10 8.00 -4.14 4.15
CA GLY A 10 6.78 -4.73 3.61
C GLY A 10 7.07 -5.95 2.74
N MET A 11 8.10 -5.87 1.89
CA MET A 11 8.60 -7.01 1.10
C MET A 11 9.05 -8.17 1.98
N ALA A 12 9.81 -7.91 3.05
CA ALA A 12 10.28 -8.97 3.94
C ALA A 12 9.14 -9.61 4.73
N ALA A 13 8.18 -8.80 5.19
CA ALA A 13 7.05 -9.28 5.98
C ALA A 13 6.12 -10.20 5.18
N SER A 14 5.90 -9.93 3.90
CA SER A 14 5.03 -10.74 3.06
C SER A 14 5.59 -12.13 2.72
N LEU A 15 6.91 -12.33 2.82
CA LEU A 15 7.55 -13.63 2.55
C LEU A 15 7.37 -14.67 3.67
N ILE A 16 6.74 -14.30 4.79
CA ILE A 16 6.50 -15.24 5.89
C ILE A 16 5.53 -16.37 5.49
N PHE A 17 4.75 -16.16 4.43
CA PHE A 17 3.69 -17.09 4.06
C PHE A 17 4.19 -18.37 3.37
N PRO A 18 3.55 -19.52 3.62
CA PRO A 18 3.96 -20.80 3.02
C PRO A 18 3.91 -20.84 1.49
N TRP A 19 3.00 -20.07 0.87
CA TRP A 19 2.90 -19.99 -0.60
C TRP A 19 4.01 -19.14 -1.23
N ALA A 20 4.70 -18.30 -0.46
CA ALA A 20 5.88 -17.56 -0.89
C ALA A 20 7.15 -18.44 -0.96
N ARG A 21 6.99 -19.68 -1.45
CA ARG A 21 8.06 -20.68 -1.64
C ARG A 21 8.20 -21.15 -3.09
N THR A 22 7.26 -20.79 -3.95
CA THR A 22 7.38 -20.96 -5.41
C THR A 22 7.80 -19.64 -6.05
N PRO A 23 8.42 -19.65 -7.24
CA PRO A 23 8.77 -18.41 -7.95
C PRO A 23 7.60 -17.46 -8.10
N GLU A 24 6.42 -17.97 -8.46
CA GLU A 24 5.20 -17.18 -8.65
C GLU A 24 4.72 -16.59 -7.32
N GLY A 25 4.64 -17.42 -6.27
CA GLY A 25 4.22 -16.97 -4.94
C GLY A 25 5.18 -15.94 -4.34
N ILE A 26 6.48 -16.07 -4.62
CA ILE A 26 7.50 -15.08 -4.24
C ILE A 26 7.24 -13.76 -4.96
N VAL A 27 7.01 -13.77 -6.28
CA VAL A 27 6.76 -12.55 -7.07
C VAL A 27 5.54 -11.81 -6.55
N PHE A 28 4.43 -12.50 -6.34
CA PHE A 28 3.20 -11.90 -5.83
C PHE A 28 3.34 -11.39 -4.39
N ALA A 29 4.01 -12.15 -3.53
CA ALA A 29 4.24 -11.73 -2.16
C ALA A 29 5.14 -10.49 -2.08
N PHE A 30 6.23 -10.47 -2.85
CA PHE A 30 7.11 -9.30 -2.95
C PHE A 30 6.37 -8.09 -3.49
N ALA A 31 5.61 -8.23 -4.58
CA ALA A 31 4.89 -7.15 -5.21
C ALA A 31 3.78 -6.59 -4.31
N GLY A 32 3.01 -7.46 -3.64
CA GLY A 32 1.97 -7.05 -2.69
C GLY A 32 2.56 -6.33 -1.49
N GLY A 33 3.56 -6.91 -0.84
CA GLY A 33 4.27 -6.31 0.30
C GLY A 33 4.95 -4.99 -0.04
N ALA A 34 5.60 -4.90 -1.20
CA ALA A 34 6.20 -3.67 -1.69
C ALA A 34 5.17 -2.55 -1.89
N LEU A 35 4.06 -2.86 -2.58
CA LEU A 35 3.00 -1.89 -2.82
C LEU A 35 2.37 -1.42 -1.51
N GLY A 36 2.01 -2.35 -0.62
CA GLY A 36 1.47 -2.03 0.71
C GLY A 36 2.42 -1.17 1.54
N GLY A 37 3.72 -1.45 1.47
CA GLY A 37 4.76 -0.72 2.19
C GLY A 37 4.96 0.73 1.72
N VAL A 38 4.58 1.08 0.50
CA VAL A 38 4.77 2.44 -0.05
C VAL A 38 3.48 3.22 -0.22
N ILE A 39 2.33 2.57 -0.35
CA ILE A 39 1.07 3.27 -0.68
C ILE A 39 0.64 4.25 0.42
N ALA A 40 1.00 3.98 1.69
CA ALA A 40 0.74 4.88 2.81
C ALA A 40 1.49 6.21 2.70
N ASP A 41 2.63 6.26 2.00
CA ASP A 41 3.43 7.47 1.76
C ASP A 41 2.89 8.36 0.63
N MET A 42 1.78 8.00 -0.02
CA MET A 42 1.25 8.78 -1.15
C MET A 42 0.80 10.19 -0.76
N ASP A 43 0.44 10.41 0.51
CA ASP A 43 0.14 11.73 1.07
C ASP A 43 1.38 12.65 1.17
N LYS A 44 2.59 12.07 1.10
CA LYS A 44 3.86 12.80 1.15
C LYS A 44 4.32 13.27 -0.23
N PHE A 45 3.65 12.84 -1.30
CA PHE A 45 4.08 13.10 -2.69
C PHE A 45 4.05 14.59 -3.09
N ASN A 46 2.99 15.29 -2.67
CA ASN A 46 2.78 16.72 -2.96
C ASN A 46 3.12 17.64 -1.78
N LYS A 47 3.68 17.11 -0.69
CA LYS A 47 4.14 17.95 0.41
C LYS A 47 5.39 18.71 -0.06
N ASP A 48 5.43 20.01 0.22
CA ASP A 48 6.65 20.81 0.11
C ASP A 48 7.64 20.34 1.18
N LEU A 49 8.33 19.26 0.86
CA LEU A 49 9.46 18.79 1.63
C LEU A 49 10.64 19.71 1.31
N ASP A 50 11.04 20.53 2.28
CA ASP A 50 12.24 21.37 2.21
C ASP A 50 13.52 20.55 1.93
N ASP A 51 13.45 19.23 2.14
CA ASP A 51 14.52 18.27 1.86
C ASP A 51 14.29 17.54 0.53
N GLY A 52 15.01 17.99 -0.50
CA GLY A 52 14.99 17.37 -1.83
C GLY A 52 15.40 15.89 -1.83
N LYS A 53 16.26 15.44 -0.91
CA LYS A 53 16.65 14.02 -0.80
C LYS A 53 15.50 13.16 -0.29
N LYS A 54 14.71 13.67 0.66
CA LYS A 54 13.49 12.98 1.13
C LYS A 54 12.46 12.85 0.02
N LYS A 55 12.23 13.92 -0.75
CA LYS A 55 11.32 13.91 -1.89
C LYS A 55 11.75 12.88 -2.95
N THR A 56 13.02 12.85 -3.33
CA THR A 56 13.56 11.83 -4.24
C THR A 56 13.40 10.41 -3.66
N GLY A 57 13.61 10.23 -2.36
CA GLY A 57 13.43 8.95 -1.68
C GLY A 57 12.01 8.40 -1.76
N ILE A 58 11.00 9.26 -1.55
CA ILE A 58 9.58 8.91 -1.67
C ILE A 58 9.26 8.54 -3.12
N ILE A 59 9.64 9.38 -4.09
CA ILE A 59 9.38 9.13 -5.51
C ILE A 59 10.01 7.81 -5.96
N MET A 60 11.27 7.56 -5.61
CA MET A 60 11.94 6.30 -5.93
C MET A 60 11.25 5.09 -5.29
N GLY A 61 10.85 5.20 -4.03
CA GLY A 61 10.12 4.13 -3.35
C GLY A 61 8.80 3.80 -4.04
N GLN A 62 8.02 4.83 -4.41
CA GLN A 62 6.78 4.65 -5.16
C GLN A 62 7.04 4.01 -6.53
N ILE A 63 8.02 4.51 -7.30
CA ILE A 63 8.36 3.93 -8.61
C ILE A 63 8.70 2.44 -8.47
N ILE A 64 9.53 2.07 -7.48
CA ILE A 64 9.91 0.67 -7.28
C ILE A 64 8.70 -0.19 -6.90
N GLY A 65 7.93 0.23 -5.89
CA GLY A 65 6.76 -0.53 -5.41
C GLY A 65 5.71 -0.74 -6.50
N TRP A 66 5.38 0.32 -7.24
CA TRP A 66 4.44 0.23 -8.37
C TRP A 66 5.00 -0.57 -9.54
N SER A 67 6.30 -0.46 -9.84
CA SER A 67 6.92 -1.26 -10.91
C SER A 67 6.84 -2.74 -10.60
N MET A 68 7.12 -3.14 -9.35
CA MET A 68 7.00 -4.54 -8.93
C MET A 68 5.56 -5.06 -9.06
N PHE A 69 4.59 -4.27 -8.63
CA PHE A 69 3.17 -4.58 -8.81
C PHE A 69 2.81 -4.78 -10.29
N ILE A 70 3.16 -3.81 -11.14
CA ILE A 70 2.86 -3.87 -12.58
C ILE A 70 3.53 -5.08 -13.24
N ILE A 71 4.80 -5.36 -12.91
CA ILE A 71 5.53 -6.51 -13.46
C ILE A 71 4.85 -7.82 -13.06
N ALA A 72 4.40 -7.96 -11.81
CA ALA A 72 3.68 -9.15 -11.37
C ALA A 72 2.38 -9.38 -12.17
N ILE A 73 1.61 -8.31 -12.40
CA ILE A 73 0.37 -8.37 -13.19
C ILE A 73 0.65 -8.66 -14.67
N ILE A 74 1.67 -8.04 -15.27
CA ILE A 74 2.07 -8.33 -16.65
C ILE A 74 2.51 -9.78 -16.79
N HIS A 75 3.31 -10.29 -15.85
CA HIS A 75 3.75 -11.67 -15.85
C HIS A 75 2.54 -12.62 -15.79
N ASP A 76 1.61 -12.39 -14.86
CA ASP A 76 0.40 -13.20 -14.74
C ASP A 76 -0.47 -13.16 -16.02
N PHE A 77 -0.60 -11.99 -16.63
CA PHE A 77 -1.27 -11.84 -17.92
C PHE A 77 -0.59 -12.65 -19.04
N MET A 78 0.74 -12.59 -19.15
CA MET A 78 1.51 -13.29 -20.17
C MET A 78 1.39 -14.81 -20.07
N VAL A 79 1.32 -15.35 -18.85
CA VAL A 79 1.19 -16.79 -18.61
C VAL A 79 -0.26 -17.25 -18.49
N GLN A 80 -1.23 -16.35 -18.65
CA GLN A 80 -2.65 -16.61 -18.39
C GLN A 80 -2.89 -17.24 -17.02
N GLY A 81 -2.28 -16.62 -16.01
CA GLY A 81 -2.29 -17.06 -14.63
C GLY A 81 -3.65 -16.93 -13.95
N LEU A 82 -3.66 -17.14 -12.64
CA LEU A 82 -4.90 -17.21 -11.86
C LEU A 82 -5.58 -15.84 -11.76
N GLU A 83 -4.80 -14.77 -11.58
CA GLU A 83 -5.35 -13.41 -11.44
C GLU A 83 -5.95 -12.93 -12.74
N TYR A 84 -5.30 -13.21 -13.87
CA TYR A 84 -5.81 -12.91 -15.19
C TYR A 84 -7.14 -13.62 -15.46
N LYS A 85 -7.22 -14.92 -15.17
CA LYS A 85 -8.46 -15.68 -15.35
C LYS A 85 -9.58 -15.13 -14.48
N TYR A 86 -9.31 -14.94 -13.19
CA TYR A 86 -10.25 -14.34 -12.25
C TYR A 86 -10.74 -12.97 -12.73
N PHE A 87 -9.82 -12.11 -13.15
CA PHE A 87 -10.13 -10.77 -13.64
C PHE A 87 -10.97 -10.81 -14.94
N MET A 88 -10.73 -11.77 -15.83
CA MET A 88 -11.48 -11.87 -17.09
C MET A 88 -12.88 -12.47 -16.92
N GLU A 89 -13.06 -13.38 -15.96
CA GLU A 89 -14.36 -13.97 -15.62
C GLU A 89 -15.27 -13.01 -14.85
N MET A 90 -14.68 -12.04 -14.15
CA MET A 90 -15.43 -11.03 -13.38
C MET A 90 -16.32 -10.14 -14.28
N PRO A 91 -17.54 -9.80 -13.84
CA PRO A 91 -18.37 -8.83 -14.54
C PRO A 91 -17.63 -7.52 -14.83
N VAL A 92 -17.81 -6.97 -16.03
CA VAL A 92 -17.11 -5.75 -16.48
C VAL A 92 -17.35 -4.58 -15.52
N TRP A 93 -18.56 -4.46 -14.97
CA TRP A 93 -18.89 -3.37 -14.05
C TRP A 93 -18.14 -3.49 -12.72
N GLU A 94 -17.92 -4.70 -12.19
CA GLU A 94 -17.16 -4.93 -10.96
C GLU A 94 -15.70 -4.55 -11.13
N ARG A 95 -15.10 -4.93 -12.26
CA ARG A 95 -13.73 -4.54 -12.63
C ARG A 95 -13.57 -3.02 -12.64
N ILE A 96 -14.48 -2.33 -13.34
CA ILE A 96 -14.45 -0.88 -13.48
C ILE A 96 -14.59 -0.23 -12.10
N MET A 97 -15.55 -0.68 -11.28
CA MET A 97 -15.78 -0.11 -9.95
C MET A 97 -14.58 -0.32 -9.02
N GLY A 98 -14.00 -1.51 -8.98
CA GLY A 98 -12.81 -1.78 -8.17
C GLY A 98 -11.65 -0.86 -8.55
N ILE A 99 -11.33 -0.78 -9.84
CA ILE A 99 -10.22 0.06 -10.35
C ILE A 99 -10.49 1.54 -10.04
N LEU A 100 -11.71 2.02 -10.29
CA LEU A 100 -12.09 3.41 -10.00
C LEU A 100 -12.00 3.73 -8.51
N MET A 101 -12.51 2.85 -7.63
CA MET A 101 -12.42 3.05 -6.17
C MET A 101 -10.97 3.11 -5.71
N PHE A 102 -10.11 2.22 -6.22
CA PHE A 102 -8.68 2.24 -5.92
C PHE A 102 -8.07 3.58 -6.35
N MET A 103 -8.25 3.99 -7.60
CA MET A 103 -7.72 5.26 -8.12
C MET A 103 -8.22 6.49 -7.37
N ILE A 104 -9.51 6.51 -6.96
CA ILE A 104 -10.08 7.61 -6.18
C ILE A 104 -9.37 7.75 -4.84
N ILE A 105 -9.12 6.65 -4.14
CA ILE A 105 -8.42 6.68 -2.84
C ILE A 105 -6.98 7.14 -3.02
N LEU A 106 -6.28 6.68 -4.06
CA LEU A 106 -4.91 7.13 -4.34
C LEU A 106 -4.84 8.61 -4.68
N GLY A 107 -5.76 9.08 -5.52
CA GLY A 107 -5.89 10.50 -5.85
C GLY A 107 -6.22 11.34 -4.61
N PHE A 108 -7.05 10.82 -3.72
CA PHE A 108 -7.33 11.43 -2.42
C PHE A 108 -6.06 11.53 -1.56
N GLY A 109 -5.29 10.45 -1.43
CA GLY A 109 -4.02 10.44 -0.72
C GLY A 109 -3.08 11.52 -1.25
N ILE A 110 -2.84 11.54 -2.57
CA ILE A 110 -1.91 12.46 -3.21
C ILE A 110 -2.31 13.94 -3.06
N LYS A 111 -3.59 14.26 -3.24
CA LYS A 111 -4.04 15.65 -3.44
C LYS A 111 -4.67 16.27 -2.20
N PHE A 112 -5.32 15.47 -1.36
CA PHE A 112 -6.20 15.97 -0.31
C PHE A 112 -5.81 15.50 1.10
N ASP A 113 -5.04 14.40 1.23
CA ASP A 113 -4.63 13.96 2.57
C ASP A 113 -3.48 14.81 3.12
N SER A 114 -3.64 15.25 4.37
CA SER A 114 -2.60 15.95 5.13
C SER A 114 -1.67 15.00 5.88
N GLY A 115 -1.80 13.68 5.66
CA GLY A 115 -1.14 12.61 6.39
C GLY A 115 -1.92 12.10 7.59
N ARG A 116 -3.24 12.16 7.51
CA ARG A 116 -4.14 11.73 8.59
C ARG A 116 -4.97 10.49 8.24
N HIS A 117 -5.15 10.21 6.95
CA HIS A 117 -6.05 9.17 6.47
C HIS A 117 -5.26 7.98 5.92
N MET A 118 -4.19 8.25 5.16
CA MET A 118 -3.30 7.24 4.59
C MET A 118 -2.43 6.53 5.63
N HIS A 119 -2.38 7.00 6.87
CA HIS A 119 -1.69 6.36 8.00
C HIS A 119 -2.70 5.80 9.01
N THR A 120 -3.80 5.21 8.52
CA THR A 120 -4.83 4.59 9.36
C THR A 120 -5.03 3.12 9.03
N VAL A 121 -5.30 2.31 10.05
CA VAL A 121 -5.62 0.89 9.86
C VAL A 121 -6.87 0.73 8.98
N TYR A 122 -7.87 1.60 9.18
CA TYR A 122 -9.07 1.65 8.34
C TYR A 122 -8.75 1.79 6.85
N MET A 123 -7.88 2.73 6.47
CA MET A 123 -7.53 2.95 5.07
C MET A 123 -6.78 1.74 4.50
N GLY A 124 -5.87 1.15 5.29
CA GLY A 124 -5.19 -0.09 4.92
C GLY A 124 -6.16 -1.22 4.62
N LEU A 125 -7.15 -1.45 5.49
CA LEU A 125 -8.17 -2.48 5.29
C LEU A 125 -9.06 -2.18 4.08
N LEU A 126 -9.47 -0.92 3.88
CA LEU A 126 -10.29 -0.52 2.74
C LEU A 126 -9.57 -0.77 1.41
N LEU A 127 -8.31 -0.34 1.29
CA LEU A 127 -7.47 -0.60 0.12
C LEU A 127 -7.25 -2.10 -0.09
N SER A 128 -7.09 -2.86 0.99
CA SER A 128 -6.93 -4.32 0.92
C SER A 128 -8.19 -5.00 0.41
N MET A 129 -9.39 -4.57 0.84
CA MET A 129 -10.66 -5.11 0.33
C MET A 129 -10.87 -4.78 -1.15
N ILE A 130 -10.54 -3.56 -1.57
CA ILE A 130 -10.60 -3.18 -2.98
C ILE A 130 -9.60 -4.01 -3.79
N LEU A 131 -8.37 -4.18 -3.29
CA LEU A 131 -7.38 -5.01 -3.96
C LEU A 131 -7.85 -6.46 -4.06
N HIS A 132 -8.42 -7.03 -2.99
CA HIS A 132 -8.98 -8.38 -2.99
C HIS A 132 -10.07 -8.55 -4.07
N SER A 133 -10.91 -7.53 -4.28
CA SER A 133 -11.95 -7.61 -5.32
C SER A 133 -11.39 -7.65 -6.74
N ILE A 134 -10.16 -7.19 -6.98
CA ILE A 134 -9.55 -7.10 -8.31
C ILE A 134 -8.50 -8.20 -8.51
N ILE A 135 -7.64 -8.40 -7.51
CA ILE A 135 -6.48 -9.30 -7.49
C ILE A 135 -6.46 -10.04 -6.13
N PRO A 136 -7.24 -11.13 -5.99
CA PRO A 136 -7.40 -11.85 -4.73
C PRO A 136 -6.11 -12.42 -4.13
N SER A 137 -5.08 -12.75 -4.90
CA SER A 137 -3.86 -13.34 -4.31
C SER A 137 -2.94 -12.33 -3.63
N MET A 138 -3.11 -11.02 -3.83
CA MET A 138 -2.16 -10.01 -3.35
C MET A 138 -2.61 -9.28 -2.09
N TYR A 139 -3.89 -9.41 -1.70
CA TYR A 139 -4.45 -8.54 -0.66
C TYR A 139 -3.82 -8.78 0.71
N ILE A 140 -3.43 -10.03 1.04
CA ILE A 140 -2.87 -10.37 2.34
C ILE A 140 -1.48 -9.74 2.48
N GLU A 141 -0.66 -9.86 1.45
CA GLU A 141 0.70 -9.35 1.39
C GLU A 141 0.72 -7.84 1.32
N PHE A 142 -0.20 -7.25 0.56
CA PHE A 142 -0.47 -5.83 0.62
C PHE A 142 -0.86 -5.37 2.02
N THR A 143 -1.79 -6.08 2.68
CA THR A 143 -2.22 -5.75 4.04
C THR A 143 -1.03 -5.79 5.00
N LEU A 144 -0.21 -6.84 4.95
CA LEU A 144 0.98 -6.94 5.79
C LEU A 144 1.99 -5.83 5.48
N GLY A 145 2.27 -5.55 4.21
CA GLY A 145 3.15 -4.45 3.81
C GLY A 145 2.68 -3.12 4.40
N TYR A 146 1.39 -2.84 4.29
CA TYR A 146 0.78 -1.63 4.85
C TYR A 146 0.83 -1.60 6.38
N MET A 147 0.53 -2.72 7.05
CA MET A 147 0.61 -2.78 8.52
C MET A 147 2.04 -2.61 9.01
N THR A 148 3.04 -3.17 8.31
CA THR A 148 4.45 -2.96 8.65
C THR A 148 4.86 -1.50 8.47
N HIS A 149 4.35 -0.82 7.45
CA HIS A 149 4.55 0.61 7.28
C HIS A 149 4.05 1.38 8.51
N LEU A 150 2.80 1.14 8.93
CA LEU A 150 2.22 1.77 10.11
C LEU A 150 3.05 1.46 11.38
N LEU A 151 3.40 0.20 11.60
CA LEU A 151 4.18 -0.20 12.77
C LEU A 151 5.53 0.52 12.84
N LEU A 152 6.23 0.65 11.72
CA LEU A 152 7.50 1.36 11.65
C LEU A 152 7.35 2.86 11.92
N ASP A 153 6.31 3.50 11.39
CA ASP A 153 6.02 4.91 11.66
C ASP A 153 5.64 5.15 13.12
N TRP A 154 4.88 4.21 13.72
CA TRP A 154 4.54 4.26 15.14
C TRP A 154 5.77 4.11 16.04
N ILE A 155 6.63 3.12 15.77
CA ILE A 155 7.86 2.87 16.54
C ILE A 155 8.85 4.04 16.40
N SER A 156 8.96 4.63 15.21
CA SER A 156 9.87 5.76 14.96
C SER A 156 9.33 7.10 15.48
N GLY A 157 8.04 7.18 15.82
CA GLY A 157 7.40 8.42 16.29
C GLY A 157 7.27 9.49 15.19
N GLU A 158 7.41 9.12 13.92
CA GLU A 158 7.30 10.06 12.80
C GLU A 158 5.85 10.46 12.49
N THR A 159 4.90 9.55 12.77
CA THR A 159 3.48 9.78 12.46
C THR A 159 2.58 9.18 13.54
N ASP A 160 1.53 9.91 13.94
CA ASP A 160 0.46 9.36 14.78
C ASP A 160 -0.32 8.32 13.98
N VAL A 161 -0.05 7.04 14.19
CA VAL A 161 -0.85 5.94 13.61
C VAL A 161 -2.21 5.90 14.29
N ARG A 162 -3.29 5.91 13.49
CA ARG A 162 -4.66 5.94 13.99
C ARG A 162 -5.42 4.66 13.60
N LEU A 163 -6.28 4.20 14.50
CA LEU A 163 -7.14 3.04 14.23
C LEU A 163 -8.26 3.38 13.22
N LEU A 164 -8.85 4.57 13.35
CA LEU A 164 -9.98 5.04 12.54
C LEU A 164 -9.70 6.41 11.92
N LEU A 165 -10.48 6.74 10.89
CA LEU A 165 -10.51 8.09 10.33
C LEU A 165 -10.89 9.09 11.43
N SER A 166 -10.02 10.06 11.66
CA SER A 166 -10.28 11.12 12.62
C SER A 166 -10.55 12.41 11.86
N MET A 167 -11.80 12.87 11.92
CA MET A 167 -12.23 14.17 11.37
C MET A 167 -11.88 15.35 12.31
N GLY A 168 -11.00 15.16 13.30
CA GLY A 168 -10.68 16.18 14.31
C GLY A 168 -9.80 17.31 13.77
N ARG A 169 -10.19 18.57 14.03
CA ARG A 169 -9.32 19.76 13.86
C ARG A 169 -8.04 19.61 14.70
N ARG A 170 -6.97 20.31 14.29
CA ARG A 170 -5.69 20.37 15.02
C ARG A 170 -5.94 20.51 16.53
N GLY A 171 -5.38 19.59 17.30
CA GLY A 171 -5.20 19.72 18.73
C GLY A 171 -6.33 19.13 19.58
N ASP A 172 -6.52 17.82 19.53
CA ASP A 172 -6.87 17.02 20.72
C ASP A 172 -6.76 15.53 20.40
N ASN A 173 -6.30 14.75 21.39
CA ASN A 173 -6.15 13.28 21.39
C ASN A 173 -4.81 12.69 20.90
N ALA A 174 -3.69 13.39 21.12
CA ALA A 174 -2.45 12.67 21.38
C ALA A 174 -2.53 12.10 22.80
N ILE A 175 -3.03 10.86 22.95
CA ILE A 175 -2.85 10.12 24.19
C ILE A 175 -1.35 9.84 24.31
N LYS A 176 -0.63 10.71 25.01
CA LYS A 176 0.71 10.40 25.52
C LYS A 176 0.55 9.39 26.64
N LEU A 177 0.65 8.10 26.32
CA LEU A 177 0.99 7.10 27.33
C LEU A 177 2.48 7.29 27.65
N ARG A 178 2.74 7.76 28.87
CA ARG A 178 4.07 7.77 29.50
C ARG A 178 4.48 6.35 29.86
#